data_AF-A0A5B2TXL4-F1
#
_entry.id   AF-A0A5B2TXL4-F1
#
_cell.length_a   1.000
_cell.length_b   1.000
_cell.length_c   1.000
_cell.angle_alpha   90.00
_cell.angle_beta   90.00
_cell.angle_gamma   90.00
#
_symmetry.space_group_name_H-M   'P 1'
#
loop_
_entity.id
_entity.type
_entity.pdbx_description
1 polymer ?
#
loop_
_entity_poly.entity_id
_entity_poly.type
_entity_poly.pdbx_seq_one_letter_code
_entity_poly.pdbx_strand_id
1 'polypeptide(L)'
;METIQEYASELILLLFLALTFLQSGADKIFDWKGNIGWLKGHFLKTPFRNSVPLLVGIILALELITGIASLMGIYGILSSQNTSMAFWGALLGCITLLMLLLGQRVAKDYDGARTIVIYLMPTVFLLFLLQN
;
A
#
# COMPACT_ATOMS: atom_id res chain seq x y z
N MET A 1 9.19 0.31 -27.31
CA MET A 1 10.39 0.65 -26.51
C MET A 1 10.33 2.08 -26.02
N GLU A 2 9.86 3.03 -26.84
CA GLU A 2 9.70 4.45 -26.44
C GLU A 2 8.84 4.64 -25.17
N THR A 3 7.66 4.03 -25.08
CA THR A 3 6.81 4.13 -23.88
C THR A 3 7.47 3.65 -22.59
N ILE A 4 8.28 2.58 -22.66
CA ILE A 4 8.99 2.08 -21.47
C ILE A 4 10.07 3.06 -21.05
N GLN A 5 10.73 3.72 -22.00
CA GLN A 5 11.75 4.73 -21.72
C GLN A 5 11.14 6.01 -21.15
N GLU A 6 9.98 6.41 -21.67
CA GLU A 6 9.24 7.60 -21.23
C GLU A 6 8.68 7.45 -19.81
N TYR A 7 8.09 6.30 -19.49
CA TYR A 7 7.43 6.04 -18.19
C TYR A 7 8.23 5.10 -17.27
N ALA A 8 9.56 5.04 -17.45
CA ALA A 8 10.40 4.07 -16.75
C ALA A 8 10.25 4.15 -15.22
N SER A 9 10.22 5.38 -14.68
CA SER A 9 10.13 5.64 -13.24
C SER A 9 8.79 5.20 -12.68
N GLU A 10 7.70 5.56 -13.36
CA GLU A 10 6.33 5.24 -13.01
C GLU A 10 6.12 3.73 -13.02
N LEU A 11 6.58 3.04 -14.07
CA LEU A 11 6.45 1.60 -14.20
C LEU A 11 7.18 0.84 -13.08
N ILE A 12 8.40 1.27 -12.73
CA ILE A 12 9.17 0.68 -11.63
C ILE A 12 8.46 0.88 -10.29
N LEU A 13 7.98 2.10 -10.01
CA LEU A 13 7.32 2.41 -8.75
C LEU A 13 5.93 1.76 -8.64
N LEU A 14 5.19 1.63 -9.75
CA LEU A 14 3.94 0.87 -9.79
C LEU A 14 4.17 -0.62 -9.54
N LEU A 15 5.25 -1.20 -10.09
CA LEU A 15 5.61 -2.58 -9.82
C LEU A 15 5.99 -2.77 -8.35
N PHE A 16 6.74 -1.83 -7.77
CA PHE A 16 7.02 -1.80 -6.35
C PHE A 16 5.74 -1.79 -5.50
N LEU A 17 4.75 -0.96 -5.85
CA LEU A 17 3.46 -0.94 -5.14
C LEU A 17 2.69 -2.24 -5.30
N ALA A 18 2.61 -2.76 -6.52
CA ALA A 18 1.92 -4.02 -6.81
C ALA A 18 2.52 -5.17 -5.97
N LEU A 19 3.84 -5.32 -5.97
CA LEU A 19 4.52 -6.35 -5.18
C LEU A 19 4.28 -6.15 -3.68
N THR A 20 4.49 -4.94 -3.17
CA THR A 20 4.37 -4.62 -1.74
C THR A 20 2.96 -4.92 -1.23
N PHE A 21 1.93 -4.39 -1.89
CA PHE A 21 0.56 -4.49 -1.39
C PHE A 21 -0.08 -5.84 -1.68
N LEU A 22 0.16 -6.46 -2.85
CA LEU A 22 -0.40 -7.78 -3.14
C LEU A 22 0.25 -8.85 -2.26
N GLN A 23 1.56 -8.79 -2.00
CA GLN A 23 2.21 -9.73 -1.10
C GLN A 23 1.72 -9.55 0.34
N SER A 24 1.61 -8.30 0.81
CA SER A 24 1.06 -7.99 2.15
C SER A 24 -0.40 -8.43 2.31
N GLY A 25 -1.21 -8.29 1.26
CA GLY A 25 -2.61 -8.74 1.26
C GLY A 25 -2.73 -10.27 1.20
N ALA A 26 -1.92 -10.91 0.35
CA ALA A 26 -1.89 -12.37 0.26
C ALA A 26 -1.50 -13.03 1.59
N ASP A 27 -0.49 -12.50 2.27
CA ASP A 27 -0.08 -12.97 3.60
C ASP A 27 -1.25 -12.97 4.60
N LYS A 28 -2.01 -11.87 4.65
CA LYS A 28 -3.19 -11.76 5.53
C LYS A 28 -4.29 -12.76 5.16
N ILE A 29 -4.50 -13.03 3.88
CA ILE A 29 -5.51 -14.02 3.43
C ILE A 29 -5.11 -15.43 3.87
N PHE A 30 -3.83 -15.80 3.67
CA PHE A 30 -3.36 -17.15 3.95
C PHE A 30 -3.12 -17.40 5.45
N ASP A 31 -2.63 -16.42 6.19
CA ASP A 31 -2.45 -16.48 7.65
C ASP A 31 -3.27 -15.43 8.40
N TRP A 32 -4.59 -15.48 8.21
CA TRP A 32 -5.52 -14.54 8.86
C TRP A 32 -5.50 -14.64 10.39
N LYS A 33 -5.48 -15.87 10.92
CA LYS A 33 -5.55 -16.11 12.37
C LYS A 33 -4.24 -15.71 13.07
N GLY A 34 -3.08 -16.00 12.48
CA GLY A 34 -1.79 -15.58 13.01
C GLY A 34 -1.67 -14.06 13.03
N ASN A 35 -1.99 -13.40 11.90
CA ASN A 35 -2.00 -11.94 11.79
C ASN A 35 -2.89 -11.27 12.86
N ILE A 36 -4.14 -11.72 13.01
CA ILE A 36 -5.04 -11.17 14.04
C ILE A 36 -4.50 -11.43 15.45
N GLY A 37 -3.95 -12.62 15.71
CA GLY A 37 -3.38 -12.99 17.02
C GLY A 37 -2.25 -12.05 17.43
N TRP A 38 -1.29 -11.84 16.53
CA TRP A 38 -0.17 -10.92 16.76
C TRP A 38 -0.66 -9.48 16.96
N LEU A 39 -1.54 -8.99 16.07
CA LEU A 39 -2.04 -7.61 16.13
C LEU A 39 -2.89 -7.33 17.37
N LYS A 40 -3.65 -8.31 17.87
CA LYS A 40 -4.38 -8.16 19.14
C LYS A 40 -3.43 -7.92 20.32
N GLY A 41 -2.29 -8.60 20.34
CA GLY A 41 -1.23 -8.36 21.32
C GLY A 41 -0.62 -6.97 21.15
N HIS A 42 -0.25 -6.63 19.91
CA HIS A 42 0.36 -5.33 19.56
C HIS A 42 -0.53 -4.14 19.96
N PHE A 43 -1.84 -4.21 19.72
CA PHE A 43 -2.79 -3.14 20.01
C PHE A 43 -3.46 -3.24 21.40
N LEU A 44 -3.06 -4.17 22.27
CA LEU A 44 -3.78 -4.50 23.52
C LEU A 44 -4.04 -3.28 24.44
N LYS A 45 -3.06 -2.36 24.53
CA LYS A 45 -3.12 -1.15 25.37
C LYS A 45 -3.57 0.10 24.62
N THR A 46 -4.16 -0.07 23.44
CA THR A 46 -4.56 1.03 22.57
C THR A 46 -6.08 1.11 22.42
N PRO A 47 -6.63 2.24 21.92
CA PRO A 47 -8.05 2.34 21.57
C PRO A 47 -8.51 1.30 20.54
N PHE A 48 -7.60 0.74 19.75
CA PHE A 48 -7.92 -0.19 18.65
C PHE A 48 -8.09 -1.65 19.07
N ARG A 49 -7.82 -2.00 20.34
CA ARG A 49 -7.81 -3.38 20.84
C ARG A 49 -9.04 -4.23 20.47
N ASN A 50 -10.23 -3.61 20.44
CA ASN A 50 -11.49 -4.30 20.16
C ASN A 50 -11.86 -4.30 18.66
N SER A 51 -11.16 -3.51 17.86
CA SER A 51 -11.45 -3.30 16.44
C SER A 51 -10.39 -3.93 15.54
N VAL A 52 -9.37 -4.62 16.09
CA VAL A 52 -8.27 -5.22 15.32
C VAL A 52 -8.75 -6.04 14.11
N PRO A 53 -9.70 -6.98 14.23
CA PRO A 53 -10.14 -7.75 13.06
C PRO A 53 -10.75 -6.87 11.95
N LEU A 54 -11.50 -5.84 12.34
CA LEU A 54 -12.10 -4.89 11.40
C LEU A 54 -11.03 -4.06 10.70
N LEU A 55 -10.07 -3.52 11.47
CA LEU A 55 -8.98 -2.72 10.92
C LEU A 55 -8.13 -3.53 9.94
N VAL A 56 -7.82 -4.79 10.27
CA VAL A 56 -7.11 -5.71 9.37
C VAL A 56 -7.91 -5.95 8.08
N GLY A 57 -9.22 -6.15 8.17
CA GLY A 57 -10.07 -6.31 6.98
C GLY A 57 -10.11 -5.09 6.08
N ILE A 58 -10.19 -3.89 6.66
CA ILE A 58 -10.16 -2.62 5.92
C ILE A 58 -8.81 -2.45 5.22
N ILE A 59 -7.71 -2.68 5.95
CA ILE A 59 -6.36 -2.62 5.36
C ILE A 59 -6.21 -3.63 4.24
N LEU A 60 -6.60 -4.90 4.45
CA LEU A 60 -6.53 -5.92 3.41
C LEU A 60 -7.28 -5.49 2.14
N ALA A 61 -8.50 -4.97 2.27
CA ALA A 61 -9.27 -4.50 1.12
C ALA A 61 -8.53 -3.39 0.36
N LEU A 62 -7.99 -2.41 1.09
CA LEU A 62 -7.22 -1.32 0.48
C LEU A 62 -5.92 -1.81 -0.17
N GLU A 63 -5.21 -2.75 0.45
CA GLU A 63 -3.99 -3.34 -0.13
C GLU A 63 -4.29 -4.05 -1.45
N LEU A 64 -5.35 -4.86 -1.51
CA LEU A 64 -5.75 -5.54 -2.74
C LEU A 64 -6.18 -4.55 -3.84
N ILE A 65 -7.01 -3.57 -3.50
CA ILE A 65 -7.45 -2.54 -4.46
C ILE A 65 -6.24 -1.76 -4.98
N THR A 66 -5.34 -1.34 -4.09
CA THR A 66 -4.13 -0.61 -4.45
C THR A 66 -3.22 -1.43 -5.37
N GLY A 67 -2.99 -2.69 -5.03
CA GLY A 67 -2.15 -3.59 -5.82
C GLY A 67 -2.74 -3.85 -7.21
N ILE A 68 -4.04 -4.11 -7.30
CA ILE A 68 -4.75 -4.30 -8.58
C ILE A 68 -4.73 -3.02 -9.41
N ALA A 69 -5.03 -1.85 -8.81
CA ALA A 69 -4.97 -0.57 -9.49
C ALA A 69 -3.56 -0.27 -10.04
N SER A 70 -2.51 -0.64 -9.29
CA SER A 70 -1.11 -0.50 -9.74
C SER A 70 -0.82 -1.38 -10.96
N LEU A 71 -1.27 -2.64 -10.98
CA LEU A 71 -1.16 -3.52 -12.15
C LEU A 71 -1.95 -3.00 -13.35
N MET A 72 -3.17 -2.50 -13.12
CA MET A 72 -3.97 -1.86 -14.17
C MET A 72 -3.31 -0.58 -14.69
N GLY A 73 -2.62 0.18 -13.83
CA GLY A 73 -1.81 1.34 -14.21
C GLY A 73 -0.66 0.97 -15.13
N ILE A 74 0.08 -0.09 -14.80
CA ILE A 74 1.14 -0.65 -15.66
C ILE A 74 0.56 -1.02 -17.04
N TYR A 75 -0.55 -1.76 -17.05
CA TYR A 75 -1.21 -2.14 -18.31
C TYR A 75 -1.68 -0.91 -19.10
N GLY A 76 -2.27 0.09 -18.44
CA GLY A 76 -2.77 1.32 -19.06
C GLY A 76 -1.66 2.13 -19.73
N ILE A 77 -0.53 2.30 -19.04
CA ILE A 77 0.66 2.98 -19.58
C ILE A 77 1.20 2.22 -20.80
N LEU A 78 1.41 0.90 -20.68
CA LEU A 78 2.01 0.11 -21.76
C LEU A 78 1.11 -0.03 -23.01
N SER A 79 -0.22 -0.04 -22.83
CA SER A 79 -1.17 -0.23 -23.93
C SER A 79 -1.61 1.06 -24.60
N SER A 80 -1.75 2.15 -23.84
CA SER A 80 -2.41 3.37 -24.30
C SER A 80 -1.82 4.66 -23.73
N GLN A 81 -0.68 4.58 -23.04
CA GLN A 81 -0.05 5.72 -22.34
C GLN A 81 -1.00 6.41 -21.33
N ASN A 82 -2.03 5.68 -20.86
CA ASN A 82 -3.00 6.21 -19.92
C ASN A 82 -2.52 6.00 -18.48
N THR A 83 -2.33 7.10 -17.75
CA THR A 83 -1.81 7.13 -16.38
C THR A 83 -2.90 7.17 -15.30
N SER A 84 -4.18 7.14 -15.66
CA SER A 84 -5.29 7.34 -14.71
C SER A 84 -5.31 6.28 -13.60
N MET A 85 -5.19 5.00 -13.97
CA MET A 85 -5.14 3.90 -12.99
C MET A 85 -3.85 3.89 -12.19
N ALA A 86 -2.73 4.32 -12.79
CA ALA A 86 -1.47 4.49 -12.07
C ALA A 86 -1.61 5.56 -10.97
N PHE A 87 -2.25 6.68 -11.28
CA PHE A 87 -2.51 7.76 -10.31
C PHE A 87 -3.37 7.26 -9.14
N TRP A 88 -4.49 6.59 -9.44
CA TRP A 88 -5.35 6.03 -8.40
C TRP A 88 -4.64 4.97 -7.54
N GLY A 89 -3.80 4.12 -8.15
CA GLY A 89 -2.95 3.18 -7.42
C GLY A 89 -1.98 3.89 -6.46
N ALA A 90 -1.27 4.92 -6.93
CA ALA A 90 -0.35 5.69 -6.09
C ALA A 90 -1.06 6.42 -4.94
N LEU A 91 -2.21 7.03 -5.21
CA LEU A 91 -3.01 7.75 -4.22
C LEU A 91 -3.55 6.81 -3.14
N LEU A 92 -4.15 5.69 -3.55
CA LEU A 92 -4.64 4.67 -2.61
C LEU A 92 -3.49 4.04 -1.81
N GLY A 93 -2.32 3.86 -2.41
CA GLY A 93 -1.12 3.43 -1.71
C GLY A 93 -0.67 4.39 -0.63
N CYS A 94 -0.66 5.70 -0.91
CA CYS A 94 -0.38 6.73 0.09
C CYS A 94 -1.38 6.65 1.25
N ILE A 95 -2.69 6.57 0.95
CA ILE A 95 -3.75 6.48 1.96
C ILE A 95 -3.57 5.23 2.82
N THR A 96 -3.32 4.08 2.21
CA THR A 96 -3.12 2.80 2.90
C THR A 96 -1.92 2.87 3.85
N LEU A 97 -0.80 3.43 3.39
CA LEU A 97 0.41 3.61 4.22
C LEU A 97 0.17 4.61 5.36
N LEU A 98 -0.57 5.69 5.13
CA LEU A 98 -0.92 6.63 6.21
C LEU A 98 -1.81 5.99 7.28
N MET A 99 -2.74 5.11 6.89
CA MET A 99 -3.55 4.33 7.84
C MET A 99 -2.68 3.36 8.66
N LEU A 100 -1.74 2.68 8.02
CA LEU A 100 -0.77 1.83 8.70
C LEU A 100 0.11 2.64 9.66
N LEU A 101 0.62 3.80 9.22
CA LEU A 101 1.41 4.72 10.04
C LEU A 101 0.63 5.16 11.29
N LEU A 102 -0.65 5.52 11.13
CA LEU A 102 -1.52 5.86 12.24
C LEU A 102 -1.61 4.71 13.26
N GLY A 103 -1.79 3.48 12.78
CA GLY A 103 -1.76 2.29 13.62
C GLY A 103 -0.48 2.20 14.46
N GLN A 104 0.69 2.32 13.81
CA GLN A 104 1.99 2.27 14.50
C GLN A 104 2.13 3.40 15.55
N ARG A 105 1.68 4.61 15.23
CA ARG A 105 1.71 5.75 16.17
C ARG A 105 0.79 5.55 17.37
N VAL A 106 -0.40 4.99 17.17
CA VAL A 106 -1.35 4.65 18.24
C VAL A 106 -0.79 3.55 19.15
N ALA A 107 -0.09 2.57 18.58
CA ALA A 107 0.61 1.54 19.33
C ALA A 107 1.92 2.02 20.00
N LYS A 108 2.36 3.25 19.70
CA LYS A 108 3.67 3.80 20.11
C LYS A 108 4.86 2.96 19.61
N ASP A 109 4.69 2.27 18.48
CA ASP A 109 5.75 1.57 17.77
C ASP A 109 6.45 2.53 16.79
N TYR A 110 7.56 3.10 17.24
CA TYR A 110 8.33 4.06 16.45
C TYR A 110 9.15 3.41 15.34
N ASP A 111 9.59 2.17 15.54
CA ASP A 111 10.37 1.43 14.54
C ASP A 111 9.46 0.93 13.40
N GLY A 112 8.27 0.44 13.76
CA GLY A 112 7.20 0.17 12.80
C GLY A 112 6.82 1.42 12.01
N ALA A 113 6.61 2.55 12.70
CA ALA A 113 6.30 3.82 12.04
C ALA A 113 7.41 4.29 11.08
N ARG A 114 8.69 4.14 11.46
CA ARG A 114 9.84 4.44 10.59
C ARG A 114 9.80 3.60 9.33
N THR A 115 9.52 2.31 9.45
CA THR A 115 9.43 1.40 8.31
C THR A 115 8.36 1.86 7.32
N ILE A 116 7.17 2.26 7.79
CA ILE A 116 6.11 2.78 6.92
C ILE A 116 6.55 4.02 6.15
N VAL A 117 7.31 4.94 6.75
CA VAL A 117 7.82 6.13 6.06
C VAL A 117 8.76 5.76 4.90
N ILE A 118 9.55 4.70 5.04
CA ILE A 118 10.43 4.21 3.96
C ILE A 118 9.63 3.79 2.72
N TYR A 119 8.47 3.15 2.91
CA TYR A 119 7.56 2.81 1.80
C TYR A 119 6.77 4.03 1.30
N LEU A 120 6.41 4.95 2.19
CA LEU A 120 5.63 6.14 1.84
C LEU A 120 6.40 7.09 0.92
N MET A 121 7.71 7.26 1.14
CA MET A 121 8.55 8.15 0.32
C MET A 121 8.49 7.84 -1.20
N PRO A 122 8.79 6.60 -1.67
CA PRO A 122 8.67 6.27 -3.09
C PRO A 122 7.21 6.30 -3.58
N THR A 123 6.22 5.99 -2.75
CA THR A 123 4.80 6.08 -3.15
C THR A 123 4.35 7.52 -3.38
N VAL A 124 4.75 8.45 -2.51
CA VAL A 124 4.47 9.89 -2.68
C VAL A 124 5.23 10.43 -3.89
N PHE A 125 6.47 9.97 -4.11
CA PHE A 125 7.22 10.37 -5.30
C PHE A 125 6.53 9.90 -6.59
N LEU A 126 6.01 8.67 -6.63
CA LEU A 126 5.18 8.20 -7.74
C LEU A 126 3.93 9.07 -7.94
N LEU A 127 3.22 9.39 -6.84
CA LEU A 127 2.04 10.24 -6.92
C LEU A 127 2.39 11.62 -7.51
N PHE A 128 3.52 12.20 -7.10
CA PHE A 128 4.04 13.46 -7.64
C PHE A 128 4.34 13.38 -9.14
N LEU A 129 5.01 12.30 -9.61
CA LEU A 129 5.32 12.12 -11.04
C LEU A 129 4.06 12.02 -11.91
N LEU A 130 2.99 11.41 -11.36
CA LEU A 130 1.72 11.21 -12.04
C LEU A 130 0.79 12.43 -11.94
N GLN A 131 1.14 13.42 -11.12
CA GLN A 131 0.37 14.63 -10.91
C GLN A 131 0.84 15.71 -11.88
N ASN A 132 0.28 15.66 -13.09
CA ASN A 132 0.48 16.62 -14.17
C ASN A 132 -0.79 17.43 -14.45
#